data_AF-A0A528DVN0-F1
#
_entry.id   AF-A0A528DVN0-F1
#
_cell.length_a   1.000
_cell.length_b   1.000
_cell.length_c   1.000
_cell.angle_alpha   90.00
_cell.angle_beta   90.00
_cell.angle_gamma   90.00
#
_symmetry.space_group_name_H-M   'P 1'
#
loop_
_entity.id
_entity.type
_entity.pdbx_description
1 polymer ?
#
loop_
_entity_poly.entity_id
_entity_poly.type
_entity_poly.pdbx_seq_one_letter_code
_entity_poly.pdbx_strand_id
1 'polypeptide(L)'
;MSGEQPTTGEQPAEDQQAAPAEGEAPAQGEAPVFDSQKDARRKRKGGRDTQETVGQDAGGQPTQQNGEQAEAPKPAPIDPGPPPTDDRTAQQAIKLERMVRATEEKGRRVERVPEVEDIRRRPRPRGVDVVRELGDRVILQFNNQTIVESDDTPRMRRGARNVYYEELSGNRTREIVERDNGIQIVTIRNRYGDVVQRSRIAPDGREYVLSYVDERYYEDDGDWRDPGDDLPPIRIDIPREEYILDSEEVEDPDDYYAFLEQPPVERVQRLYSIDEVKRSARVRDIARRIDLDTLNFEFGSASIPETEVQKLEGVASAMEKLLEKNPAETFLIEGHTDAVGRPEANLALSDRRAEAVAEALTNAFSIPPENLTTQGYGEEYLKVDTSEPERENRRVAIRRITSLVAPVASAN
;
A
#
# COMPACT_ATOMS: atom_id res chain seq x y z
N MET A 1 41.91 57.72 39.41
CA MET A 1 40.96 57.11 38.47
C MET A 1 41.70 55.96 37.80
N SER A 2 41.38 54.76 38.26
CA SER A 2 42.07 53.51 37.96
C SER A 2 41.56 52.95 36.64
N GLY A 3 42.47 52.47 35.79
CA GLY A 3 42.13 51.65 34.63
C GLY A 3 42.09 50.18 35.04
N GLU A 4 41.08 49.46 34.57
CA GLU A 4 40.95 48.02 34.73
C GLU A 4 40.46 47.41 33.41
N GLN A 5 41.17 46.36 32.98
CA GLN A 5 40.96 45.60 31.75
C GLN A 5 39.76 44.64 31.89
N PRO A 6 39.07 44.27 30.79
CA PRO A 6 38.05 43.24 30.84
C PRO A 6 38.68 41.84 30.85
N THR A 7 38.17 41.00 31.74
CA THR A 7 38.55 39.59 31.96
C THR A 7 37.89 38.65 30.95
N THR A 8 38.75 37.87 30.29
CA THR A 8 38.72 36.41 30.03
C THR A 8 37.42 35.73 29.57
N GLY A 9 37.54 35.06 28.41
CA GLY A 9 36.50 34.34 27.72
C GLY A 9 36.08 33.02 28.36
N GLU A 10 34.84 32.65 28.05
CA GLU A 10 34.18 31.42 28.41
C GLU A 10 34.24 30.47 27.21
N GLN A 11 34.87 29.31 27.42
CA GLN A 11 35.04 28.24 26.45
C GLN A 11 33.69 27.61 26.08
N PRO A 12 33.46 27.22 24.81
CA PRO A 12 32.31 26.40 24.46
C PRO A 12 32.45 25.00 25.09
N ALA A 13 31.36 24.55 25.69
CA ALA A 13 31.21 23.23 26.28
C ALA A 13 31.48 22.12 25.25
N GLU A 14 32.13 21.08 25.74
CA GLU A 14 32.62 19.91 25.02
C GLU A 14 31.55 19.23 24.17
N ASP A 15 31.92 18.93 22.92
CA ASP A 15 31.26 18.00 22.01
C ASP A 15 31.09 16.63 22.71
N GLN A 16 29.90 16.38 23.25
CA GLN A 16 29.43 15.00 23.39
C GLN A 16 29.10 14.51 21.99
N GLN A 17 30.07 13.80 21.39
CA GLN A 17 29.84 12.95 20.23
C GLN A 17 28.59 12.12 20.47
N ALA A 18 27.52 12.47 19.77
CA ALA A 18 26.39 11.58 19.57
C ALA A 18 26.95 10.27 18.99
N ALA A 19 26.73 9.17 19.70
CA ALA A 19 27.01 7.85 19.16
C ALA A 19 26.24 7.71 17.82
N PRO A 20 26.85 7.13 16.77
CA PRO A 20 26.15 6.93 15.53
C PRO A 20 24.91 6.07 15.81
N ALA A 21 23.73 6.55 15.40
CA ALA A 21 22.57 5.70 15.27
C ALA A 21 22.96 4.55 14.35
N GLU A 22 22.80 3.32 14.82
CA GLU A 22 23.03 2.11 14.02
C GLU A 22 22.00 2.10 12.87
N GLY A 23 22.34 2.75 11.76
CA GLY A 23 21.64 2.60 10.52
C GLY A 23 21.87 1.18 10.01
N GLU A 24 20.83 0.35 10.04
CA GLU A 24 20.69 -0.78 9.11
C GLU A 24 20.47 -0.19 7.69
N ALA A 25 21.47 0.51 7.15
CA ALA A 25 21.63 0.58 5.71
C ALA A 25 22.33 -0.74 5.35
N PRO A 26 21.61 -1.74 4.83
CA PRO A 26 22.21 -3.04 4.58
C PRO A 26 23.42 -2.89 3.65
N ALA A 27 24.48 -3.62 3.94
CA ALA A 27 25.65 -3.66 3.07
C ALA A 27 25.25 -4.20 1.68
N GLN A 28 25.96 -3.79 0.62
CA GLN A 28 25.74 -4.30 -0.74
C GLN A 28 25.71 -5.84 -0.73
N GLY A 29 24.61 -6.42 -1.24
CA GLY A 29 24.40 -7.87 -1.28
C GLY A 29 23.78 -8.51 -0.03
N GLU A 30 23.36 -7.75 0.98
CA GLU A 30 22.52 -8.28 2.06
C GLU A 30 21.07 -8.49 1.62
N ALA A 31 20.38 -9.44 2.24
CA ALA A 31 18.98 -9.72 1.94
C ALA A 31 18.08 -8.55 2.38
N PRO A 32 17.06 -8.19 1.59
CA PRO A 32 16.16 -7.09 1.95
C PRO A 32 15.35 -7.40 3.21
N VAL A 33 15.16 -6.37 4.06
CA VAL A 33 14.23 -6.45 5.20
C VAL A 33 12.82 -6.11 4.72
N PHE A 34 11.94 -7.11 4.78
CA PHE A 34 10.57 -7.01 4.28
C PHE A 34 9.61 -6.31 5.24
N ASP A 35 8.54 -5.71 4.71
CA ASP A 35 7.55 -4.99 5.53
C ASP A 35 6.84 -5.96 6.50
N SER A 36 6.54 -7.18 6.05
CA SER A 36 5.96 -8.24 6.91
C SER A 36 6.89 -8.69 8.04
N GLN A 37 8.21 -8.63 7.84
CA GLN A 37 9.17 -8.91 8.90
C GLN A 37 9.18 -7.79 9.95
N LYS A 38 9.04 -6.52 9.52
CA LYS A 38 8.89 -5.37 10.43
C LYS A 38 7.59 -5.48 11.23
N ASP A 39 6.48 -5.87 10.59
CA ASP A 39 5.21 -6.13 11.27
C ASP A 39 5.31 -7.23 12.32
N ALA A 40 5.96 -8.35 11.99
CA ALA A 40 6.17 -9.44 12.95
C ALA A 40 7.02 -8.98 14.15
N ARG A 41 8.05 -8.15 13.94
CA ARG A 41 8.87 -7.54 15.02
C ARG A 41 8.01 -6.61 15.89
N ARG A 42 7.19 -5.76 15.29
CA ARG A 42 6.29 -4.81 15.97
C ARG A 42 5.24 -5.52 16.81
N LYS A 43 4.53 -6.52 16.25
CA LYS A 43 3.54 -7.36 16.96
C LYS A 43 4.15 -8.04 18.19
N ARG A 44 5.41 -8.51 18.10
CA ARG A 44 6.15 -9.10 19.24
C ARG A 44 6.50 -8.08 20.33
N LYS A 45 6.85 -6.84 19.98
CA LYS A 45 7.14 -5.77 20.95
C LYS A 45 5.87 -5.38 21.73
N GLY A 46 4.77 -5.10 21.04
CA GLY A 46 3.49 -4.73 21.71
C GLY A 46 2.88 -5.84 22.58
N GLY A 47 3.13 -7.10 22.26
CA GLY A 47 2.76 -8.25 23.09
C GLY A 47 3.54 -8.37 24.41
N ARG A 48 4.76 -7.80 24.50
CA ARG A 48 5.53 -7.76 25.75
C ARG A 48 5.07 -6.63 26.67
N ASP A 49 4.77 -5.45 26.12
CA ASP A 49 4.34 -4.29 26.91
C ASP A 49 2.99 -4.53 27.62
N THR A 50 2.13 -5.34 27.00
CA THR A 50 0.84 -5.79 27.58
C THR A 50 0.98 -6.86 28.68
N GLN A 51 2.14 -7.51 28.81
CA GLN A 51 2.45 -8.41 29.93
C GLN A 51 3.11 -7.68 31.12
N GLU A 52 3.78 -6.55 30.90
CA GLU A 52 4.44 -5.80 31.97
C GLU A 52 3.53 -4.78 32.68
N THR A 53 2.35 -4.44 32.15
CA THR A 53 1.41 -3.49 32.80
C THR A 53 0.38 -4.11 33.75
N VAL A 54 0.41 -5.42 34.01
CA VAL A 54 -0.43 -6.07 35.04
C VAL A 54 0.43 -6.58 36.18
N GLY A 55 0.88 -5.66 37.03
CA GLY A 55 1.75 -6.02 38.15
C GLY A 55 1.92 -4.93 39.20
N GLN A 56 0.83 -4.58 39.91
CA GLN A 56 0.84 -4.25 41.35
C GLN A 56 -0.56 -3.78 41.78
N ASP A 57 -1.43 -4.71 42.18
CA ASP A 57 -2.16 -4.61 43.45
C ASP A 57 -3.07 -5.83 43.70
N ALA A 58 -3.25 -6.11 44.99
CA ALA A 58 -4.12 -7.11 45.62
C ALA A 58 -3.66 -8.58 45.63
N GLY A 59 -3.22 -9.01 46.82
CA GLY A 59 -3.00 -10.41 47.16
C GLY A 59 -4.29 -11.24 47.08
N GLY A 60 -4.28 -12.21 46.19
CA GLY A 60 -5.21 -13.33 46.11
C GLY A 60 -4.51 -14.46 45.38
N GLN A 61 -4.60 -15.68 45.90
CA GLN A 61 -3.96 -16.87 45.32
C GLN A 61 -4.28 -17.01 43.83
N PRO A 62 -3.28 -17.30 42.97
CA PRO A 62 -3.54 -17.52 41.55
C PRO A 62 -4.22 -18.87 41.34
N THR A 63 -5.53 -18.84 41.08
CA THR A 63 -6.19 -19.91 40.33
C THR A 63 -5.64 -19.90 38.91
N GLN A 64 -4.88 -20.94 38.56
CA GLN A 64 -4.50 -21.24 37.18
C GLN A 64 -5.77 -21.51 36.35
N GLN A 65 -6.25 -20.51 35.63
CA GLN A 65 -7.06 -20.74 34.44
C GLN A 65 -6.09 -20.87 33.26
N ASN A 66 -5.84 -22.10 32.84
CA ASN A 66 -5.34 -22.40 31.50
C ASN A 66 -6.40 -21.93 30.49
N GLY A 67 -6.30 -20.67 30.07
CA GLY A 67 -6.86 -20.24 28.80
C GLY A 67 -5.87 -20.66 27.72
N GLU A 68 -6.02 -21.87 27.20
CA GLU A 68 -5.43 -22.26 25.92
C GLU A 68 -6.01 -21.31 24.86
N GLN A 69 -5.32 -20.20 24.58
CA GLN A 69 -5.46 -19.52 23.30
C GLN A 69 -5.03 -20.55 22.26
N ALA A 70 -6.02 -21.10 21.56
CA ALA A 70 -5.78 -21.95 20.40
C ALA A 70 -4.85 -21.18 19.45
N GLU A 71 -3.58 -21.56 19.41
CA GLU A 71 -2.63 -21.13 18.39
C GLU A 71 -3.31 -21.51 17.06
N ALA A 72 -3.70 -20.52 16.25
CA ALA A 72 -4.25 -20.79 14.94
C ALA A 72 -3.28 -21.76 14.22
N PRO A 73 -3.79 -22.84 13.60
CA PRO A 73 -2.93 -23.84 12.98
C PRO A 73 -2.00 -23.13 12.01
N LYS A 74 -0.69 -23.18 12.27
CA LYS A 74 0.32 -22.62 11.37
C LYS A 74 0.04 -23.21 9.98
N PRO A 75 -0.17 -22.38 8.94
CA PRO A 75 -0.38 -22.90 7.60
C PRO A 75 0.79 -23.84 7.28
N ALA A 76 0.46 -25.03 6.75
CA ALA A 76 1.48 -26.01 6.38
C ALA A 76 2.52 -25.32 5.48
N PRO A 77 3.82 -25.64 5.59
CA PRO A 77 4.83 -25.03 4.72
C PRO A 77 4.48 -25.34 3.26
N ILE A 78 3.94 -24.35 2.56
CA ILE A 78 3.84 -24.39 1.11
C ILE A 78 5.26 -24.09 0.64
N ASP A 79 5.89 -25.05 -0.03
CA ASP A 79 7.13 -24.79 -0.75
C ASP A 79 6.82 -23.73 -1.83
N PRO A 80 7.35 -22.49 -1.72
CA PRO A 80 7.06 -21.44 -2.69
C PRO A 80 7.57 -21.80 -4.09
N GLY A 81 8.44 -22.81 -4.20
CA GLY A 81 9.15 -23.14 -5.42
C GLY A 81 10.17 -22.04 -5.78
N PRO A 82 10.85 -22.17 -6.92
CA PRO A 82 11.73 -21.11 -7.40
C PRO A 82 10.90 -19.85 -7.74
N PRO A 83 11.51 -18.64 -7.64
CA PRO A 83 10.89 -17.41 -8.11
C PRO A 83 10.37 -17.59 -9.55
N PRO A 84 9.17 -17.07 -9.86
CA PRO A 84 8.61 -17.19 -11.20
C PRO A 84 9.45 -16.42 -12.22
N THR A 85 9.45 -16.89 -13.47
CA THR A 85 10.23 -16.29 -14.56
C THR A 85 9.44 -15.25 -15.37
N ASP A 86 8.12 -15.27 -15.25
CA ASP A 86 7.18 -14.31 -15.85
C ASP A 86 5.86 -14.27 -15.05
N ASP A 87 5.00 -13.28 -15.28
CA ASP A 87 3.75 -13.16 -14.53
C ASP A 87 2.79 -14.35 -14.73
N ARG A 88 2.83 -15.00 -15.92
CA ARG A 88 1.98 -16.16 -16.20
C ARG A 88 2.37 -17.33 -15.31
N THR A 89 3.67 -17.56 -15.15
CA THR A 89 4.23 -18.59 -14.26
C THR A 89 3.96 -18.29 -12.80
N ALA A 90 3.92 -17.01 -12.41
CA ALA A 90 3.55 -16.59 -11.06
C ALA A 90 2.10 -16.98 -10.70
N GLN A 91 1.18 -16.95 -11.68
CA GLN A 91 -0.24 -17.24 -11.47
C GLN A 91 -0.65 -18.68 -11.79
N GLN A 92 0.30 -19.59 -12.10
CA GLN A 92 -0.01 -20.97 -12.52
C GLN A 92 -0.85 -21.77 -11.52
N ALA A 93 -0.74 -21.47 -10.22
CA ALA A 93 -1.47 -22.17 -9.17
C ALA A 93 -2.91 -21.66 -8.98
N ILE A 94 -3.26 -20.50 -9.54
CA ILE A 94 -4.54 -19.84 -9.30
C ILE A 94 -5.65 -20.60 -10.01
N LYS A 95 -6.66 -21.02 -9.25
CA LYS A 95 -7.90 -21.62 -9.77
C LYS A 95 -9.03 -20.60 -9.70
N LEU A 96 -9.17 -19.80 -10.76
CA LEU A 96 -10.29 -18.87 -10.87
C LEU A 96 -11.58 -19.64 -11.14
N GLU A 97 -12.66 -19.28 -10.44
CA GLU A 97 -13.99 -19.54 -10.97
C GLU A 97 -14.23 -18.70 -12.23
N ARG A 98 -15.34 -18.96 -12.91
CA ARG A 98 -15.68 -18.22 -14.13
C ARG A 98 -15.76 -16.73 -13.81
N MET A 99 -14.76 -15.98 -14.28
CA MET A 99 -14.80 -14.53 -14.27
C MET A 99 -15.93 -14.04 -15.19
N VAL A 100 -16.78 -13.18 -14.64
CA VAL A 100 -17.89 -12.56 -15.35
C VAL A 100 -17.45 -11.15 -15.76
N ARG A 101 -17.92 -10.70 -16.92
CA ARG A 101 -17.64 -9.33 -17.38
C ARG A 101 -18.27 -8.32 -16.42
N ALA A 102 -17.60 -7.20 -16.16
CA ALA A 102 -18.07 -6.21 -15.19
C ALA A 102 -19.45 -5.62 -15.56
N THR A 103 -19.87 -5.73 -16.82
CA THR A 103 -21.15 -5.23 -17.35
C THR A 103 -22.20 -6.33 -17.61
N GLU A 104 -21.90 -7.61 -17.39
CA GLU A 104 -22.80 -8.72 -17.71
C GLU A 104 -23.98 -8.84 -16.72
N GLU A 105 -23.72 -8.64 -15.41
CA GLU A 105 -24.79 -8.61 -14.41
C GLU A 105 -25.70 -7.40 -14.60
N LYS A 106 -27.02 -7.60 -14.54
CA LYS A 106 -28.00 -6.52 -14.60
C LYS A 106 -28.16 -5.87 -13.22
N GLY A 107 -27.85 -4.58 -13.14
CA GLY A 107 -28.05 -3.76 -11.94
C GLY A 107 -29.32 -2.91 -11.99
N ARG A 108 -29.75 -2.43 -10.82
CA ARG A 108 -30.78 -1.39 -10.69
C ARG A 108 -30.10 -0.02 -10.64
N ARG A 109 -30.38 0.80 -11.65
CA ARG A 109 -29.87 2.17 -11.71
C ARG A 109 -30.33 3.00 -10.52
N VAL A 110 -29.40 3.74 -9.90
CA VAL A 110 -29.69 4.72 -8.84
C VAL A 110 -29.11 6.09 -9.19
N GLU A 111 -29.82 7.14 -8.79
CA GLU A 111 -29.42 8.54 -9.07
C GLU A 111 -28.49 9.11 -8.00
N ARG A 112 -28.67 8.67 -6.74
CA ARG A 112 -27.84 9.12 -5.62
C ARG A 112 -26.58 8.27 -5.55
N VAL A 113 -25.48 8.91 -5.15
CA VAL A 113 -24.24 8.21 -4.80
C VAL A 113 -24.55 7.20 -3.68
N PRO A 114 -24.25 5.90 -3.87
CA PRO A 114 -24.42 4.91 -2.83
C PRO A 114 -23.65 5.28 -1.56
N GLU A 115 -24.22 5.01 -0.39
CA GLU A 115 -23.58 5.30 0.91
C GLU A 115 -22.22 4.59 1.08
N VAL A 116 -22.04 3.45 0.41
CA VAL A 116 -20.80 2.67 0.42
C VAL A 116 -19.61 3.40 -0.24
N GLU A 117 -19.86 4.40 -1.09
CA GLU A 117 -18.81 5.24 -1.68
C GLU A 117 -18.34 6.34 -0.71
N ASP A 118 -19.14 6.70 0.30
CA ASP A 118 -18.73 7.68 1.30
C ASP A 118 -17.87 6.97 2.37
N ILE A 119 -16.55 7.11 2.27
CA ILE A 119 -15.61 6.47 3.20
C ILE A 119 -15.88 6.79 4.67
N ARG A 120 -16.56 7.89 5.01
CA ARG A 120 -16.88 8.22 6.41
C ARG A 120 -18.09 7.45 6.91
N ARG A 121 -19.07 7.20 6.03
CA ARG A 121 -20.38 6.64 6.39
C ARG A 121 -20.55 5.18 6.01
N ARG A 122 -19.71 4.66 5.11
CA ARG A 122 -19.84 3.30 4.59
C ARG A 122 -19.85 2.26 5.71
N PRO A 123 -20.62 1.17 5.56
CA PRO A 123 -20.59 0.06 6.49
C PRO A 123 -19.18 -0.52 6.61
N ARG A 124 -18.81 -0.95 7.81
CA ARG A 124 -17.52 -1.61 8.08
C ARG A 124 -17.73 -3.02 8.66
N PRO A 125 -16.78 -3.94 8.44
CA PRO A 125 -16.73 -5.19 9.19
C PRO A 125 -16.70 -4.95 10.70
N ARG A 126 -17.08 -5.95 11.48
CA ARG A 126 -16.92 -5.94 12.94
C ARG A 126 -15.44 -5.89 13.30
N GLY A 127 -15.14 -5.27 14.43
CA GLY A 127 -13.76 -5.09 14.91
C GLY A 127 -12.99 -3.96 14.22
N VAL A 128 -13.63 -3.22 13.30
CA VAL A 128 -13.06 -2.04 12.65
C VAL A 128 -13.56 -0.78 13.34
N ASP A 129 -12.66 -0.11 14.06
CA ASP A 129 -12.94 1.14 14.75
C ASP A 129 -12.43 2.35 13.95
N VAL A 130 -13.25 3.40 13.87
CA VAL A 130 -12.79 4.69 13.35
C VAL A 130 -12.11 5.44 14.48
N VAL A 131 -10.78 5.52 14.41
CA VAL A 131 -9.95 6.20 15.42
C VAL A 131 -10.04 7.72 15.26
N ARG A 132 -9.96 8.19 14.01
CA ARG A 132 -9.90 9.63 13.72
C ARG A 132 -10.29 9.97 12.29
N GLU A 133 -11.00 11.08 12.11
CA GLU A 133 -11.17 11.71 10.80
C GLU A 133 -10.22 12.92 10.68
N LEU A 134 -9.47 12.98 9.58
CA LEU A 134 -8.46 14.01 9.32
C LEU A 134 -8.70 14.62 7.93
N GLY A 135 -9.67 15.53 7.85
CA GLY A 135 -10.12 16.06 6.58
C GLY A 135 -10.84 14.97 5.80
N ASP A 136 -10.38 14.69 4.60
CA ASP A 136 -10.86 13.63 3.68
C ASP A 136 -10.24 12.24 3.95
N ARG A 137 -9.50 12.08 5.05
CA ARG A 137 -8.92 10.80 5.47
C ARG A 137 -9.62 10.24 6.69
N VAL A 138 -9.79 8.91 6.72
CA VAL A 138 -10.34 8.19 7.87
C VAL A 138 -9.31 7.18 8.37
N ILE A 139 -8.93 7.32 9.64
CA ILE A 139 -8.00 6.42 10.31
C ILE A 139 -8.79 5.30 10.95
N LEU A 140 -8.48 4.07 10.56
CA LEU A 140 -9.12 2.86 11.04
C LEU A 140 -8.15 2.05 11.88
N GLN A 141 -8.68 1.35 12.88
CA GLN A 141 -7.94 0.37 13.66
C GLN A 141 -8.70 -0.95 13.71
N PHE A 142 -8.00 -2.05 13.43
CA PHE A 142 -8.51 -3.41 13.53
C PHE A 142 -7.34 -4.40 13.61
N ASN A 143 -7.50 -5.52 14.31
CA ASN A 143 -6.48 -6.58 14.44
C ASN A 143 -5.07 -6.07 14.76
N ASN A 144 -4.96 -5.10 15.69
CA ASN A 144 -3.70 -4.45 16.10
C ASN A 144 -2.98 -3.70 14.96
N GLN A 145 -3.67 -3.40 13.87
CA GLN A 145 -3.19 -2.59 12.76
C GLN A 145 -3.95 -1.28 12.72
N THR A 146 -3.24 -0.18 12.41
CA THR A 146 -3.84 1.13 12.18
C THR A 146 -3.59 1.52 10.72
N ILE A 147 -4.64 1.77 9.96
CA ILE A 147 -4.53 2.15 8.55
C ILE A 147 -5.23 3.48 8.29
N VAL A 148 -4.90 4.10 7.17
CA VAL A 148 -5.61 5.26 6.64
C VAL A 148 -6.38 4.87 5.39
N GLU A 149 -7.63 5.31 5.32
CA GLU A 149 -8.45 5.23 4.12
C GLU A 149 -8.67 6.62 3.54
N SER A 150 -8.68 6.68 2.21
CA SER A 150 -8.85 7.89 1.42
C SER A 150 -9.80 7.63 0.26
N ASP A 151 -10.38 8.71 -0.28
CA ASP A 151 -11.29 8.64 -1.41
C ASP A 151 -10.56 8.91 -2.72
N ASP A 152 -10.21 7.85 -3.45
CA ASP A 152 -9.58 7.93 -4.78
C ASP A 152 -10.54 8.44 -5.88
N THR A 153 -11.84 8.53 -5.57
CA THR A 153 -12.91 8.82 -6.53
C THR A 153 -12.72 10.11 -7.33
N PRO A 154 -12.32 11.26 -6.74
CA PRO A 154 -12.08 12.49 -7.51
C PRO A 154 -11.05 12.28 -8.63
N ARG A 155 -9.98 11.51 -8.36
CA ARG A 155 -8.96 11.16 -9.35
C ARG A 155 -9.53 10.23 -10.42
N MET A 156 -10.32 9.21 -10.04
CA MET A 156 -10.94 8.26 -10.97
C MET A 156 -11.92 8.91 -11.95
N ARG A 157 -12.71 9.87 -11.47
CA ARG A 157 -13.73 10.60 -12.25
C ARG A 157 -13.16 11.74 -13.09
N ARG A 158 -11.83 11.92 -13.10
CA ARG A 158 -11.19 12.94 -13.94
C ARG A 158 -11.49 12.67 -15.42
N GLY A 159 -11.92 13.73 -16.12
CA GLY A 159 -12.33 13.63 -17.53
C GLY A 159 -13.62 12.80 -17.75
N ALA A 160 -14.39 12.54 -16.69
CA ALA A 160 -15.68 11.88 -16.83
C ALA A 160 -16.70 12.83 -17.48
N ARG A 161 -17.34 12.34 -18.53
CA ARG A 161 -18.53 12.94 -19.13
C ARG A 161 -19.76 12.62 -18.30
N ASN A 162 -19.86 11.37 -17.85
CA ASN A 162 -20.95 10.89 -17.02
C ASN A 162 -20.44 9.93 -15.95
N VAL A 163 -21.11 9.92 -14.80
CA VAL A 163 -20.89 8.93 -13.74
C VAL A 163 -22.22 8.39 -13.28
N TYR A 164 -22.28 7.07 -13.16
CA TYR A 164 -23.50 6.32 -12.94
C TYR A 164 -23.30 5.26 -11.88
N TYR A 165 -24.37 4.94 -11.14
CA TYR A 165 -24.35 3.89 -10.14
C TYR A 165 -25.48 2.90 -10.33
N GLU A 166 -25.18 1.65 -10.05
CA GLU A 166 -26.15 0.58 -10.02
C GLU A 166 -25.99 -0.25 -8.75
N GLU A 167 -27.12 -0.67 -8.19
CA GLU A 167 -27.16 -1.69 -7.16
C GLU A 167 -27.19 -3.06 -7.83
N LEU A 168 -26.30 -3.94 -7.41
CA LEU A 168 -26.16 -5.31 -7.88
C LEU A 168 -26.66 -6.30 -6.82
N SER A 169 -26.72 -7.59 -7.19
CA SER A 169 -26.99 -8.65 -6.22
C SER A 169 -25.91 -8.72 -5.13
N GLY A 170 -26.26 -9.23 -3.95
CA GLY A 170 -25.31 -9.41 -2.84
C GLY A 170 -24.88 -8.11 -2.16
N ASN A 171 -25.71 -7.05 -2.21
CA ASN A 171 -25.39 -5.71 -1.68
C ASN A 171 -24.12 -5.10 -2.29
N ARG A 172 -23.81 -5.49 -3.54
CA ARG A 172 -22.73 -4.91 -4.32
C ARG A 172 -23.22 -3.65 -5.03
N THR A 173 -22.29 -2.77 -5.32
CA THR A 173 -22.55 -1.56 -6.10
C THR A 173 -21.63 -1.51 -7.30
N ARG A 174 -22.09 -0.94 -8.40
CA ARG A 174 -21.32 -0.74 -9.62
C ARG A 174 -21.29 0.75 -9.96
N GLU A 175 -20.12 1.34 -9.95
CA GLU A 175 -19.86 2.66 -10.53
C GLU A 175 -19.44 2.48 -11.98
N ILE A 176 -20.00 3.32 -12.87
CA ILE A 176 -19.60 3.41 -14.28
C ILE A 176 -19.23 4.85 -14.57
N VAL A 177 -17.96 5.08 -14.87
CA VAL A 177 -17.40 6.38 -15.27
C VAL A 177 -17.21 6.35 -16.78
N GLU A 178 -17.99 7.13 -17.52
CA GLU A 178 -17.84 7.29 -18.98
C GLU A 178 -16.99 8.51 -19.31
N ARG A 179 -16.00 8.35 -20.18
CA ARG A 179 -15.15 9.45 -20.68
C ARG A 179 -15.52 9.84 -22.11
N ASP A 180 -15.14 11.05 -22.52
CA ASP A 180 -15.44 11.59 -23.86
C ASP A 180 -14.81 10.77 -25.00
N ASN A 181 -13.70 10.09 -24.73
CA ASN A 181 -13.02 9.22 -25.71
C ASN A 181 -13.66 7.83 -25.84
N GLY A 182 -14.81 7.58 -25.18
CA GLY A 182 -15.54 6.32 -25.23
C GLY A 182 -15.03 5.24 -24.27
N ILE A 183 -13.98 5.53 -23.48
CA ILE A 183 -13.53 4.63 -22.43
C ILE A 183 -14.55 4.65 -21.28
N GLN A 184 -14.84 3.47 -20.72
CA GLN A 184 -15.60 3.34 -19.49
C GLN A 184 -14.74 2.70 -18.41
N ILE A 185 -14.76 3.25 -17.20
CA ILE A 185 -14.22 2.59 -16.01
C ILE A 185 -15.38 2.04 -15.22
N VAL A 186 -15.40 0.72 -15.02
CA VAL A 186 -16.43 0.01 -14.28
C VAL A 186 -15.82 -0.52 -13.00
N THR A 187 -16.26 -0.01 -11.85
CA THR A 187 -15.80 -0.45 -10.53
C THR A 187 -16.95 -1.10 -9.80
N ILE A 188 -16.80 -2.37 -9.42
CA ILE A 188 -17.74 -3.11 -8.59
C ILE A 188 -17.16 -3.19 -7.18
N ARG A 189 -17.98 -2.80 -6.19
CA ARG A 189 -17.63 -2.85 -4.77
C ARG A 189 -18.54 -3.79 -4.00
N ASN A 190 -17.97 -4.43 -2.98
CA ASN A 190 -18.76 -5.19 -2.01
C ASN A 190 -19.55 -4.25 -1.06
N ARG A 191 -20.29 -4.85 -0.12
CA ARG A 191 -21.08 -4.12 0.90
C ARG A 191 -20.28 -3.19 1.83
N TYR A 192 -18.95 -3.37 1.92
CA TYR A 192 -18.04 -2.60 2.76
C TYR A 192 -17.25 -1.55 1.95
N GLY A 193 -17.38 -1.57 0.62
CA GLY A 193 -16.73 -0.64 -0.28
C GLY A 193 -15.36 -1.08 -0.80
N ASP A 194 -14.91 -2.29 -0.48
CA ASP A 194 -13.71 -2.88 -1.08
C ASP A 194 -13.98 -3.17 -2.57
N VAL A 195 -12.98 -2.95 -3.40
CA VAL A 195 -13.07 -3.15 -4.86
C VAL A 195 -12.93 -4.65 -5.17
N VAL A 196 -14.03 -5.28 -5.58
CA VAL A 196 -14.03 -6.70 -5.96
C VAL A 196 -13.71 -6.91 -7.44
N GLN A 197 -14.07 -5.95 -8.28
CA GLN A 197 -13.68 -5.93 -9.69
C GLN A 197 -13.54 -4.49 -10.18
N ARG A 198 -12.46 -4.21 -10.92
CA ARG A 198 -12.29 -2.97 -11.67
C ARG A 198 -11.90 -3.31 -13.09
N SER A 199 -12.65 -2.77 -14.05
CA SER A 199 -12.42 -2.98 -15.46
C SER A 199 -12.37 -1.66 -16.22
N ARG A 200 -11.48 -1.58 -17.21
CA ARG A 200 -11.47 -0.56 -18.25
C ARG A 200 -12.07 -1.16 -19.51
N ILE A 201 -13.18 -0.59 -19.96
CA ILE A 201 -13.84 -0.95 -21.22
C ILE A 201 -13.38 0.03 -22.28
N ALA A 202 -12.70 -0.47 -23.31
CA ALA A 202 -12.28 0.34 -24.45
C ALA A 202 -13.46 0.67 -25.38
N PRO A 203 -13.32 1.66 -26.28
CA PRO A 203 -14.39 2.07 -27.19
C PRO A 203 -14.87 0.96 -28.13
N ASP A 204 -14.02 -0.04 -28.40
CA ASP A 204 -14.35 -1.24 -29.18
C ASP A 204 -15.11 -2.31 -28.38
N GLY A 205 -15.38 -2.05 -27.09
CA GLY A 205 -16.04 -2.97 -26.17
C GLY A 205 -15.12 -4.02 -25.55
N ARG A 206 -13.80 -3.96 -25.79
CA ARG A 206 -12.83 -4.84 -25.12
C ARG A 206 -12.70 -4.47 -23.66
N GLU A 207 -12.67 -5.47 -22.80
CA GLU A 207 -12.54 -5.31 -21.36
C GLU A 207 -11.13 -5.67 -20.91
N TYR A 208 -10.46 -4.72 -20.28
CA TYR A 208 -9.21 -4.92 -19.56
C TYR A 208 -9.53 -4.96 -18.07
N VAL A 209 -9.29 -6.08 -17.42
CA VAL A 209 -9.58 -6.26 -15.98
C VAL A 209 -8.36 -5.79 -15.19
N LEU A 210 -8.48 -4.64 -14.51
CA LEU A 210 -7.41 -4.03 -13.72
C LEU A 210 -7.30 -4.65 -12.32
N SER A 211 -8.43 -5.12 -11.77
CA SER A 211 -8.47 -5.83 -10.50
C SER A 211 -9.64 -6.79 -10.49
N TYR A 212 -9.44 -7.98 -9.94
CA TYR A 212 -10.49 -8.97 -9.70
C TYR A 212 -10.10 -9.87 -8.53
N VAL A 213 -11.03 -10.06 -7.61
CA VAL A 213 -10.91 -11.05 -6.55
C VAL A 213 -12.16 -11.92 -6.55
N ASP A 214 -11.97 -13.21 -6.26
CA ASP A 214 -13.07 -14.14 -6.12
C ASP A 214 -13.78 -13.90 -4.78
N GLU A 215 -15.07 -13.60 -4.83
CA GLU A 215 -15.79 -13.16 -3.64
C GLU A 215 -16.01 -14.26 -2.60
N ARG A 216 -15.77 -15.54 -2.93
CA ARG A 216 -15.78 -16.65 -1.94
C ARG A 216 -14.79 -16.42 -0.80
N TYR A 217 -13.74 -15.63 -1.03
CA TYR A 217 -12.79 -15.25 0.01
C TYR A 217 -13.34 -14.21 1.00
N TYR A 218 -14.51 -13.61 0.72
CA TYR A 218 -15.25 -12.71 1.63
C TYR A 218 -16.44 -13.36 2.33
N GLU A 219 -16.76 -14.63 2.03
CA GLU A 219 -18.01 -15.25 2.46
C GLU A 219 -18.05 -15.63 3.95
N ASP A 220 -16.90 -15.77 4.62
CA ASP A 220 -16.84 -16.56 5.85
C ASP A 220 -16.75 -15.82 7.20
N ASP A 221 -16.42 -14.52 7.29
CA ASP A 221 -16.47 -13.85 8.59
C ASP A 221 -16.81 -12.37 8.47
N GLY A 222 -17.69 -11.89 9.35
CA GLY A 222 -18.04 -10.47 9.47
C GLY A 222 -16.89 -9.59 9.95
N ASP A 223 -15.66 -10.10 10.00
CA ASP A 223 -14.47 -9.55 10.61
C ASP A 223 -13.37 -9.59 9.53
N TRP A 224 -12.60 -8.51 9.37
CA TRP A 224 -11.49 -8.52 8.41
C TRP A 224 -10.36 -9.44 8.91
N ARG A 225 -9.73 -10.19 8.01
CA ARG A 225 -8.54 -11.02 8.29
C ARG A 225 -7.44 -10.67 7.28
N ASP A 226 -6.21 -10.53 7.77
CA ASP A 226 -5.06 -10.28 6.90
C ASP A 226 -4.81 -11.54 6.06
N PRO A 227 -4.90 -11.48 4.71
CA PRO A 227 -4.59 -12.62 3.86
C PRO A 227 -3.14 -13.11 4.01
N GLY A 228 -2.26 -12.26 4.52
CA GLY A 228 -0.88 -12.57 4.85
C GLY A 228 -0.72 -13.55 6.01
N ASP A 229 -1.69 -13.66 6.91
CA ASP A 229 -1.63 -14.59 8.05
C ASP A 229 -1.71 -16.07 7.59
N ASP A 230 -2.27 -16.32 6.40
CA ASP A 230 -2.36 -17.66 5.79
C ASP A 230 -1.14 -17.98 4.90
N LEU A 231 -0.22 -17.04 4.73
CA LEU A 231 0.99 -17.20 3.92
C LEU A 231 2.19 -17.58 4.80
N PRO A 232 3.09 -18.46 4.33
CA PRO A 232 4.35 -18.69 5.01
C PRO A 232 5.19 -17.39 5.02
N PRO A 233 6.11 -17.19 5.98
CA PRO A 233 7.03 -16.06 5.94
C PRO A 233 7.78 -16.00 4.61
N ILE A 234 7.96 -14.80 4.07
CA ILE A 234 8.67 -14.61 2.81
C ILE A 234 10.14 -15.02 2.97
N ARG A 235 10.65 -15.81 2.01
CA ARG A 235 12.03 -16.30 1.96
C ARG A 235 12.53 -16.10 0.56
N ILE A 236 13.39 -15.10 0.38
CA ILE A 236 13.94 -14.76 -0.93
C ILE A 236 15.45 -14.69 -0.78
N ASP A 237 16.15 -15.39 -1.66
CA ASP A 237 17.61 -15.48 -1.71
C ASP A 237 18.22 -14.54 -2.76
N ILE A 238 17.46 -13.53 -3.21
CA ILE A 238 17.92 -12.52 -4.17
C ILE A 238 18.56 -11.34 -3.44
N PRO A 239 19.57 -10.68 -4.03
CA PRO A 239 20.14 -9.44 -3.52
C PRO A 239 19.08 -8.35 -3.31
N ARG A 240 19.30 -7.43 -2.34
CA ARG A 240 18.39 -6.31 -2.09
C ARG A 240 18.10 -5.51 -3.35
N GLU A 241 19.10 -5.27 -4.17
CA GLU A 241 19.02 -4.45 -5.39
C GLU A 241 18.16 -5.12 -6.48
N GLU A 242 18.00 -6.45 -6.42
CA GLU A 242 17.05 -7.18 -7.26
C GLU A 242 15.61 -7.13 -6.73
N TYR A 243 15.37 -6.62 -5.52
CA TYR A 243 14.04 -6.49 -4.90
C TYR A 243 13.59 -5.03 -4.74
N ILE A 244 14.52 -4.14 -4.41
CA ILE A 244 14.33 -2.70 -4.24
C ILE A 244 15.24 -1.96 -5.20
N LEU A 245 14.66 -1.15 -6.07
CA LEU A 245 15.40 -0.19 -6.89
C LEU A 245 15.33 1.18 -6.22
N ASP A 246 16.45 1.70 -5.74
CA ASP A 246 16.53 3.06 -5.19
C ASP A 246 16.74 4.06 -6.34
N SER A 247 15.86 5.06 -6.47
CA SER A 247 15.90 6.05 -7.58
C SER A 247 17.21 6.85 -7.67
N GLU A 248 17.98 6.91 -6.58
CA GLU A 248 19.28 7.60 -6.53
C GLU A 248 20.37 6.83 -7.28
N GLU A 249 20.19 5.51 -7.46
CA GLU A 249 21.15 4.63 -8.14
C GLU A 249 20.85 4.46 -9.63
N VAL A 250 19.74 5.02 -10.12
CA VAL A 250 19.32 4.90 -11.52
C VAL A 250 20.09 5.89 -12.39
N GLU A 251 20.92 5.35 -13.28
CA GLU A 251 21.66 6.14 -14.28
C GLU A 251 20.91 6.23 -15.62
N ASP A 252 20.19 5.18 -16.01
CA ASP A 252 19.39 5.12 -17.24
C ASP A 252 17.89 5.01 -16.91
N PRO A 253 17.02 5.91 -17.41
CA PRO A 253 15.58 5.78 -17.24
C PRO A 253 14.98 4.43 -17.67
N ASP A 254 15.62 3.71 -18.59
CA ASP A 254 15.20 2.37 -19.00
C ASP A 254 15.37 1.32 -17.90
N ASP A 255 16.17 1.57 -16.86
CA ASP A 255 16.31 0.69 -15.69
C ASP A 255 14.99 0.58 -14.91
N TYR A 256 14.21 1.67 -14.81
CA TYR A 256 12.87 1.62 -14.23
C TYR A 256 11.96 0.65 -14.98
N TYR A 257 12.05 0.66 -16.31
CA TYR A 257 11.25 -0.23 -17.15
C TYR A 257 11.69 -1.68 -16.98
N ALA A 258 13.00 -1.95 -17.06
CA ALA A 258 13.56 -3.27 -16.88
C ALA A 258 13.19 -3.86 -15.51
N PHE A 259 13.17 -3.04 -14.46
CA PHE A 259 12.81 -3.43 -13.11
C PHE A 259 11.30 -3.68 -12.94
N LEU A 260 10.44 -2.77 -13.42
CA LEU A 260 8.98 -2.92 -13.31
C LEU A 260 8.43 -4.07 -14.17
N GLU A 261 9.08 -4.43 -15.28
CA GLU A 261 8.67 -5.58 -16.11
C GLU A 261 8.93 -6.93 -15.43
N GLN A 262 9.75 -6.98 -14.38
CA GLN A 262 10.08 -8.24 -13.73
C GLN A 262 8.88 -8.88 -13.00
N PRO A 263 8.77 -10.22 -13.00
CA PRO A 263 7.66 -10.95 -12.37
C PRO A 263 7.70 -10.87 -10.84
N PRO A 264 6.63 -11.12 -10.09
CA PRO A 264 6.71 -11.14 -8.61
C PRO A 264 7.80 -12.10 -8.09
N VAL A 265 8.29 -11.86 -6.87
CA VAL A 265 9.40 -12.65 -6.29
C VAL A 265 8.94 -14.01 -5.72
N GLU A 266 7.64 -14.22 -5.61
CA GLU A 266 7.00 -15.47 -5.19
C GLU A 266 5.80 -15.77 -6.10
N ARG A 267 5.40 -17.04 -6.17
CA ARG A 267 4.15 -17.43 -6.83
C ARG A 267 2.95 -16.90 -6.06
N VAL A 268 1.91 -16.55 -6.81
CA VAL A 268 0.68 -15.96 -6.28
C VAL A 268 -0.33 -17.09 -6.04
N GLN A 269 -0.78 -17.26 -4.80
CA GLN A 269 -1.68 -18.36 -4.42
C GLN A 269 -3.11 -18.14 -4.93
N ARG A 270 -3.56 -16.89 -4.93
CA ARG A 270 -4.85 -16.42 -5.46
C ARG A 270 -4.73 -14.95 -5.86
N LEU A 271 -5.71 -14.45 -6.63
CA LEU A 271 -5.83 -13.01 -6.79
C LEU A 271 -6.32 -12.37 -5.49
N TYR A 272 -5.77 -11.21 -5.19
CA TYR A 272 -6.12 -10.38 -4.05
C TYR A 272 -6.85 -9.13 -4.53
N SER A 273 -7.72 -8.56 -3.70
CA SER A 273 -8.25 -7.23 -4.00
C SER A 273 -7.17 -6.16 -3.82
N ILE A 274 -7.36 -5.00 -4.44
CA ILE A 274 -6.50 -3.83 -4.20
C ILE A 274 -6.44 -3.50 -2.70
N ASP A 275 -7.57 -3.56 -2.00
CA ASP A 275 -7.65 -3.27 -0.56
C ASP A 275 -6.90 -4.31 0.29
N GLU A 276 -6.94 -5.59 -0.09
CA GLU A 276 -6.15 -6.66 0.54
C GLU A 276 -4.64 -6.42 0.36
N VAL A 277 -4.21 -6.08 -0.86
CA VAL A 277 -2.81 -5.73 -1.13
C VAL A 277 -2.40 -4.51 -0.30
N LYS A 278 -3.18 -3.42 -0.29
CA LYS A 278 -2.86 -2.22 0.51
C LYS A 278 -2.68 -2.53 1.99
N ARG A 279 -3.53 -3.39 2.55
CA ARG A 279 -3.59 -3.68 3.99
C ARG A 279 -2.62 -4.78 4.45
N SER A 280 -2.15 -5.65 3.56
CA SER A 280 -1.29 -6.78 3.91
C SER A 280 0.16 -6.57 3.47
N ALA A 281 1.06 -6.29 4.43
CA ALA A 281 2.49 -6.21 4.13
C ALA A 281 3.04 -7.47 3.49
N ARG A 282 2.59 -8.65 3.96
CA ARG A 282 3.06 -9.94 3.46
C ARG A 282 2.67 -10.19 2.00
N VAL A 283 1.50 -9.73 1.58
CA VAL A 283 1.08 -9.77 0.18
C VAL A 283 1.85 -8.75 -0.65
N ARG A 284 2.06 -7.52 -0.14
CA ARG A 284 2.86 -6.49 -0.84
C ARG A 284 4.30 -6.93 -1.08
N ASP A 285 4.89 -7.65 -0.14
CA ASP A 285 6.26 -8.15 -0.24
C ASP A 285 6.48 -9.14 -1.40
N ILE A 286 5.41 -9.67 -2.01
CA ILE A 286 5.48 -10.50 -3.23
C ILE A 286 5.83 -9.64 -4.46
N ALA A 287 5.52 -8.34 -4.46
CA ALA A 287 5.84 -7.42 -5.53
C ALA A 287 7.15 -6.66 -5.22
N ARG A 288 8.00 -6.46 -6.23
CA ARG A 288 9.17 -5.59 -6.10
C ARG A 288 8.80 -4.14 -5.86
N ARG A 289 9.72 -3.37 -5.30
CA ARG A 289 9.51 -1.98 -4.89
C ARG A 289 10.53 -1.05 -5.51
N ILE A 290 10.09 0.10 -5.99
CA ILE A 290 10.97 1.23 -6.33
C ILE A 290 10.87 2.24 -5.19
N ASP A 291 11.99 2.64 -4.62
CA ASP A 291 12.06 3.71 -3.63
C ASP A 291 12.44 5.03 -4.33
N LEU A 292 11.53 6.00 -4.37
CA LEU A 292 11.73 7.32 -4.98
C LEU A 292 12.43 8.28 -4.02
N ASP A 293 13.59 7.89 -3.50
CA ASP A 293 14.33 8.65 -2.46
C ASP A 293 14.79 10.05 -2.92
N THR A 294 14.89 10.27 -4.23
CA THR A 294 15.19 11.59 -4.80
C THR A 294 14.05 12.59 -4.67
N LEU A 295 12.80 12.13 -4.44
CA LEU A 295 11.60 12.97 -4.38
C LEU A 295 11.44 13.61 -3.00
N ASN A 296 11.49 14.95 -2.95
CA ASN A 296 11.42 15.69 -1.70
C ASN A 296 10.06 16.36 -1.48
N PHE A 297 9.61 16.34 -0.23
CA PHE A 297 8.48 17.11 0.27
C PHE A 297 8.96 18.14 1.28
N GLU A 298 8.34 19.32 1.29
CA GLU A 298 8.53 20.27 2.40
C GLU A 298 8.06 19.64 3.73
N PHE A 299 8.64 20.11 4.84
CA PHE A 299 8.29 19.59 6.17
C PHE A 299 6.79 19.78 6.46
N GLY A 300 6.13 18.70 6.89
CA GLY A 300 4.68 18.69 7.15
C GLY A 300 3.79 18.87 5.92
N SER A 301 4.36 18.86 4.71
CA SER A 301 3.64 19.10 3.45
C SER A 301 3.50 17.83 2.62
N ALA A 302 2.43 17.80 1.83
CA ALA A 302 2.20 16.85 0.75
C ALA A 302 2.32 17.50 -0.65
N SER A 303 2.62 18.81 -0.71
CA SER A 303 2.79 19.52 -1.97
C SER A 303 4.11 19.11 -2.63
N ILE A 304 4.06 18.82 -3.93
CA ILE A 304 5.23 18.50 -4.75
C ILE A 304 5.52 19.71 -5.65
N PRO A 305 6.66 20.40 -5.49
CA PRO A 305 7.01 21.49 -6.39
C PRO A 305 7.30 20.97 -7.80
N GLU A 306 7.09 21.80 -8.82
CA GLU A 306 7.22 21.39 -10.24
C GLU A 306 8.60 20.80 -10.58
N THR A 307 9.66 21.29 -9.92
CA THR A 307 11.03 20.74 -10.06
C THR A 307 11.16 19.30 -9.55
N GLU A 308 10.34 18.91 -8.58
CA GLU A 308 10.30 17.55 -8.05
C GLU A 308 9.41 16.64 -8.92
N VAL A 309 8.39 17.20 -9.59
CA VAL A 309 7.56 16.46 -10.56
C VAL A 309 8.41 15.92 -11.72
N GLN A 310 9.41 16.67 -12.19
CA GLN A 310 10.31 16.23 -13.26
C GLN A 310 11.10 14.95 -12.90
N LYS A 311 11.36 14.70 -11.61
CA LYS A 311 12.04 13.47 -11.17
C LYS A 311 11.21 12.21 -11.38
N LEU A 312 9.89 12.36 -11.59
CA LEU A 312 8.99 11.26 -11.89
C LEU A 312 9.01 10.86 -13.37
N GLU A 313 9.69 11.61 -14.26
CA GLU A 313 9.66 11.38 -15.71
C GLU A 313 10.13 9.97 -16.09
N GLY A 314 11.25 9.50 -15.54
CA GLY A 314 11.78 8.17 -15.84
C GLY A 314 10.82 7.04 -15.47
N VAL A 315 10.29 7.06 -14.24
CA VAL A 315 9.32 6.05 -13.79
C VAL A 315 7.99 6.17 -14.54
N ALA A 316 7.56 7.38 -14.90
CA ALA A 316 6.35 7.59 -15.68
C ALA A 316 6.49 7.02 -17.10
N SER A 317 7.61 7.27 -17.79
CA SER A 317 7.90 6.67 -19.10
C SER A 317 7.93 5.14 -19.04
N ALA A 318 8.47 4.55 -17.95
CA ALA A 318 8.42 3.11 -17.74
C ALA A 318 6.98 2.59 -17.57
N MET A 319 6.14 3.29 -16.80
CA MET A 319 4.71 2.95 -16.65
C MET A 319 3.96 3.05 -17.98
N GLU A 320 4.20 4.09 -18.79
CA GLU A 320 3.60 4.24 -20.12
C GLU A 320 3.94 3.05 -21.02
N LYS A 321 5.22 2.68 -21.12
CA LYS A 321 5.67 1.52 -21.91
C LYS A 321 4.99 0.21 -21.47
N LEU A 322 4.78 0.03 -20.16
CA LEU A 322 4.06 -1.14 -19.63
C LEU A 322 2.56 -1.10 -19.97
N LEU A 323 1.93 0.06 -19.87
CA LEU A 323 0.52 0.26 -20.20
C LEU A 323 0.22 0.10 -21.70
N GLU A 324 1.17 0.44 -22.56
CA GLU A 324 1.10 0.17 -24.00
C GLU A 324 1.08 -1.34 -24.30
N LYS A 325 1.85 -2.13 -23.55
CA LYS A 325 1.85 -3.60 -23.66
C LYS A 325 0.60 -4.21 -23.03
N ASN A 326 0.17 -3.69 -21.89
CA ASN A 326 -0.96 -4.20 -21.12
C ASN A 326 -1.75 -3.05 -20.48
N PRO A 327 -2.92 -2.67 -21.03
CA PRO A 327 -3.73 -1.60 -20.44
C PRO A 327 -4.29 -1.90 -19.04
N ALA A 328 -4.17 -3.14 -18.55
CA ALA A 328 -4.60 -3.56 -17.22
C ALA A 328 -3.54 -3.38 -16.13
N GLU A 329 -2.35 -2.87 -16.45
CA GLU A 329 -1.28 -2.69 -15.46
C GLU A 329 -1.73 -1.84 -14.27
N THR A 330 -1.47 -2.28 -13.04
CA THR A 330 -1.90 -1.58 -11.83
C THR A 330 -0.70 -1.33 -10.93
N PHE A 331 -0.56 -0.09 -10.47
CA PHE A 331 0.54 0.37 -9.63
C PHE A 331 0.03 0.87 -8.28
N LEU A 332 0.68 0.43 -7.21
CA LEU A 332 0.49 0.93 -5.85
C LEU A 332 1.57 1.95 -5.55
N ILE A 333 1.15 3.14 -5.12
CA ILE A 333 2.03 4.21 -4.63
C ILE A 333 1.91 4.27 -3.11
N GLU A 334 3.04 4.11 -2.45
CA GLU A 334 3.16 3.98 -1.00
C GLU A 334 3.80 5.25 -0.44
N GLY A 335 3.19 5.86 0.57
CA GLY A 335 3.77 7.00 1.27
C GLY A 335 4.34 6.61 2.63
N HIS A 336 5.46 7.21 3.01
CA HIS A 336 6.09 7.03 4.33
C HIS A 336 6.47 8.37 4.98
N THR A 337 6.58 8.37 6.31
CA THR A 337 7.11 9.48 7.11
C THR A 337 8.25 9.00 7.99
N ASP A 338 8.97 9.96 8.59
CA ASP A 338 9.78 9.66 9.78
C ASP A 338 8.88 9.35 10.99
N ALA A 339 9.50 8.96 12.10
CA ALA A 339 8.84 8.57 13.35
C ALA A 339 8.43 9.78 14.22
N VAL A 340 8.56 11.00 13.70
CA VAL A 340 8.31 12.22 14.47
C VAL A 340 6.86 12.64 14.30
N GLY A 341 6.15 12.80 15.43
CA GLY A 341 4.77 13.27 15.44
C GLY A 341 3.82 12.24 16.02
N ARG A 342 2.53 12.36 15.67
CA ARG A 342 1.51 11.39 16.09
C ARG A 342 1.34 10.34 14.98
N PRO A 343 1.25 9.04 15.30
CA PRO A 343 1.08 7.99 14.28
C PRO A 343 -0.08 8.24 13.32
N GLU A 344 -1.24 8.71 13.81
CA GLU A 344 -2.40 8.98 12.94
C GLU A 344 -2.18 10.18 12.01
N ALA A 345 -1.41 11.17 12.45
CA ALA A 345 -1.04 12.32 11.63
C ALA A 345 -0.03 11.91 10.55
N ASN A 346 0.91 11.03 10.89
CA ASN A 346 1.89 10.46 9.98
C ASN A 346 1.23 9.56 8.91
N LEU A 347 0.25 8.75 9.29
CA LEU A 347 -0.58 8.00 8.35
C LEU A 347 -1.29 8.94 7.37
N ALA A 348 -2.01 9.96 7.85
CA ALA A 348 -2.71 10.89 6.97
C ALA A 348 -1.75 11.72 6.08
N LEU A 349 -0.60 12.14 6.60
CA LEU A 349 0.39 12.90 5.82
C LEU A 349 1.02 12.04 4.72
N SER A 350 1.46 10.83 5.06
CA SER A 350 2.02 9.89 4.10
C SER A 350 1.03 9.53 2.99
N ASP A 351 -0.25 9.34 3.32
CA ASP A 351 -1.28 9.03 2.32
C ASP A 351 -1.53 10.20 1.37
N ARG A 352 -1.51 11.45 1.86
CA ARG A 352 -1.58 12.64 1.01
C ARG A 352 -0.36 12.78 0.10
N ARG A 353 0.83 12.38 0.55
CA ARG A 353 2.04 12.37 -0.29
C ARG A 353 1.92 11.36 -1.42
N ALA A 354 1.44 10.15 -1.12
CA ALA A 354 1.17 9.14 -2.14
C ALA A 354 0.11 9.63 -3.15
N GLU A 355 -0.96 10.26 -2.68
CA GLU A 355 -1.98 10.89 -3.53
C GLU A 355 -1.37 11.98 -4.42
N ALA A 356 -0.56 12.89 -3.88
CA ALA A 356 0.08 13.95 -4.65
C ALA A 356 0.97 13.39 -5.77
N VAL A 357 1.69 12.29 -5.52
CA VAL A 357 2.48 11.61 -6.57
C VAL A 357 1.56 11.00 -7.63
N ALA A 358 0.47 10.33 -7.24
CA ALA A 358 -0.51 9.80 -8.20
C ALA A 358 -1.13 10.91 -9.06
N GLU A 359 -1.44 12.05 -8.46
CA GLU A 359 -1.94 13.23 -9.17
C GLU A 359 -0.89 13.80 -10.12
N ALA A 360 0.38 13.90 -9.70
CA ALA A 360 1.47 14.35 -10.55
C ALA A 360 1.67 13.42 -11.77
N LEU A 361 1.70 12.09 -11.54
CA LEU A 361 1.76 11.07 -12.60
C LEU A 361 0.58 11.19 -13.58
N THR A 362 -0.62 11.42 -13.06
CA THR A 362 -1.81 11.61 -13.90
C THR A 362 -1.77 12.91 -14.70
N ASN A 363 -1.35 14.01 -14.07
CA ASN A 363 -1.50 15.36 -14.64
C ASN A 363 -0.36 15.76 -15.57
N ALA A 364 0.87 15.43 -15.20
CA ALA A 364 2.06 15.80 -15.95
C ALA A 364 2.41 14.74 -17.00
N PHE A 365 2.14 13.46 -16.71
CA PHE A 365 2.58 12.33 -17.53
C PHE A 365 1.43 11.47 -18.04
N SER A 366 0.18 11.91 -17.90
CA SER A 366 -1.00 11.23 -18.47
C SER A 366 -1.17 9.75 -18.09
N ILE A 367 -0.55 9.29 -16.99
CA ILE A 367 -0.78 7.94 -16.48
C ILE A 367 -2.26 7.82 -16.09
N PRO A 368 -3.01 6.84 -16.63
CA PRO A 368 -4.45 6.82 -16.40
C PRO A 368 -4.75 6.59 -14.92
N PRO A 369 -5.66 7.38 -14.33
CA PRO A 369 -5.89 7.35 -12.89
C PRO A 369 -6.35 5.98 -12.39
N GLU A 370 -7.12 5.23 -13.18
CA GLU A 370 -7.61 3.89 -12.85
C GLU A 370 -6.51 2.85 -12.60
N ASN A 371 -5.32 3.07 -13.20
CA ASN A 371 -4.14 2.21 -13.08
C ASN A 371 -3.29 2.56 -11.85
N LEU A 372 -3.62 3.63 -11.11
CA LEU A 372 -2.91 4.09 -9.93
C LEU A 372 -3.77 3.96 -8.67
N THR A 373 -3.18 3.40 -7.62
CA THR A 373 -3.80 3.39 -6.29
C THR A 373 -2.79 3.79 -5.22
N THR A 374 -3.26 4.36 -4.12
CA THR A 374 -2.40 4.99 -3.11
C THR A 374 -2.66 4.43 -1.73
N GLN A 375 -1.62 4.40 -0.90
CA GLN A 375 -1.72 4.09 0.53
C GLN A 375 -0.61 4.79 1.31
N GLY A 376 -0.97 5.47 2.39
CA GLY A 376 -0.03 5.93 3.42
C GLY A 376 0.22 4.87 4.48
N TYR A 377 1.48 4.67 4.84
CA TYR A 377 1.90 3.77 5.92
C TYR A 377 2.55 4.51 7.10
N GLY A 378 2.64 5.84 7.04
CA GLY A 378 3.23 6.66 8.08
C GLY A 378 4.64 6.18 8.45
N GLU A 379 4.85 5.94 9.73
CA GLU A 379 6.11 5.48 10.33
C GLU A 379 6.18 3.96 10.52
N GLU A 380 5.20 3.18 10.03
CA GLU A 380 5.16 1.73 10.33
C GLU A 380 6.32 0.95 9.69
N TYR A 381 6.80 1.40 8.53
CA TYR A 381 7.84 0.74 7.73
C TYR A 381 9.05 1.66 7.50
N LEU A 382 9.67 2.13 8.59
CA LEU A 382 10.89 2.94 8.54
C LEU A 382 12.00 2.22 7.75
N LYS A 383 12.71 2.94 6.87
CA LYS A 383 13.92 2.48 6.20
C LYS A 383 15.07 2.40 7.20
N VAL A 384 15.22 3.43 8.02
CA VAL A 384 16.15 3.51 9.15
C VAL A 384 15.35 3.48 10.46
N ASP A 385 15.61 2.48 11.32
CA ASP A 385 14.89 2.29 12.60
C ASP A 385 15.36 3.32 13.65
N THR A 386 14.82 4.54 13.57
CA THR A 386 15.12 5.65 14.48
C THR A 386 13.86 6.44 14.83
N SER A 387 13.78 6.90 16.08
CA SER A 387 12.73 7.83 16.55
C SER A 387 13.01 9.29 16.19
N GLU A 388 14.23 9.60 15.75
CA GLU A 388 14.64 10.94 15.36
C GLU A 388 14.19 11.30 13.93
N PRO A 389 14.14 12.59 13.57
CA PRO A 389 13.86 12.99 12.20
C PRO A 389 14.90 12.39 11.24
N GLU A 390 14.43 11.61 10.26
CA GLU A 390 15.29 10.95 9.27
C GLU A 390 14.73 11.15 7.86
N ARG A 391 15.56 11.67 6.96
CA ARG A 391 15.16 11.99 5.59
C ARG A 391 14.88 10.75 4.77
N GLU A 392 15.66 9.68 4.93
CA GLU A 392 15.45 8.41 4.22
C GLU A 392 14.10 7.74 4.56
N ASN A 393 13.52 8.07 5.72
CA ASN A 393 12.19 7.60 6.10
C ASN A 393 11.06 8.37 5.39
N ARG A 394 11.30 9.63 4.99
CA ARG A 394 10.34 10.48 4.28
C ARG A 394 10.36 10.21 2.77
N ARG A 395 9.95 9.00 2.38
CA ARG A 395 10.00 8.53 1.00
C ARG A 395 8.61 8.19 0.44
N VAL A 396 8.56 8.08 -0.89
CA VAL A 396 7.47 7.45 -1.62
C VAL A 396 8.03 6.22 -2.31
N ALA A 397 7.25 5.14 -2.34
CA ALA A 397 7.62 3.94 -3.07
C ALA A 397 6.53 3.56 -4.08
N ILE A 398 6.92 2.79 -5.10
CA ILE A 398 6.02 2.31 -6.15
C ILE A 398 6.18 0.80 -6.29
N ARG A 399 5.05 0.09 -6.39
CA ARG A 399 5.00 -1.34 -6.70
C ARG A 399 4.09 -1.57 -7.90
N ARG A 400 4.52 -2.40 -8.86
CA ARG A 400 3.62 -2.97 -9.86
C ARG A 400 2.92 -4.18 -9.24
N ILE A 401 1.59 -4.11 -9.12
CA ILE A 401 0.80 -5.12 -8.39
C ILE A 401 -0.12 -5.94 -9.30
N THR A 402 -0.04 -5.75 -10.62
CA THR A 402 -0.88 -6.42 -11.63
C THR A 402 -0.95 -7.94 -11.44
N SER A 403 0.19 -8.59 -11.20
CA SER A 403 0.28 -10.04 -10.97
C SER A 403 -0.42 -10.51 -9.69
N LEU A 404 -0.70 -9.60 -8.75
CA LEU A 404 -1.41 -9.89 -7.50
C LEU A 404 -2.92 -9.68 -7.63
N VAL A 405 -3.36 -8.71 -8.46
CA VAL A 405 -4.75 -8.24 -8.47
C VAL A 405 -5.52 -8.58 -9.75
N ALA A 406 -4.85 -8.92 -10.84
CA ALA A 406 -5.50 -9.16 -12.13
C ALA A 406 -4.99 -10.45 -12.79
N PRO A 407 -5.83 -11.22 -13.51
CA PRO A 407 -5.37 -12.35 -14.29
C PRO A 407 -4.49 -11.88 -15.46
N VAL A 408 -3.30 -12.46 -15.60
CA VAL A 408 -2.37 -12.14 -16.69
C VAL A 408 -2.93 -12.51 -18.06
N ALA A 409 -3.88 -13.46 -18.12
CA ALA A 409 -4.57 -13.84 -19.35
C ALA A 409 -5.50 -12.75 -19.91
N SER A 410 -5.88 -11.76 -19.11
CA SER A 410 -6.72 -10.63 -19.55
C SER A 410 -5.98 -9.60 -20.41
N ALA A 411 -4.67 -9.79 -20.64
CA ALA A 411 -3.80 -8.89 -21.40
C ALA A 411 -3.68 -9.21 -22.90
N ASN A 412 -4.35 -10.26 -23.42
CA ASN A 412 -4.22 -10.72 -24.81
C ASN A 412 -5.49 -10.55 -25.66
#